data_AF-A0A068WQ34-F1
#
_entry.id   AF-A0A068WQ34-F1
#
_cell.length_a   1.000
_cell.length_b   1.000
_cell.length_c   1.000
_cell.angle_alpha   90.00
_cell.angle_beta   90.00
_cell.angle_gamma   90.00
#
_symmetry.space_group_name_H-M   'P 1'
#
loop_
_entity.id
_entity.type
_entity.pdbx_description
1 polymer ?
#
loop_
_entity_poly.entity_id
_entity_poly.type
_entity_poly.pdbx_seq_one_letter_code
_entity_poly.pdbx_strand_id
1 'polypeptide(L)'
;MTSLIAMLCIYPKGKQNVINWALNTGFVIFSSMRMLAAIIVVAFILANTDALRSPGRYIYLPLHGGYMGYDAVDSSDDDPCQLPVDPGPGRAYFPSYYYDTRQSACLPFVYGGLKGNANRFRSIYECEAMCIINKA
;
A
#
# COMPACT_ATOMS: atom_id res chain seq x y z
N MET A 1 -34.37 3.86 52.09
CA MET A 1 -33.17 4.38 52.80
C MET A 1 -32.16 3.24 52.74
N THR A 2 -30.99 3.27 52.10
CA THR A 2 -30.20 4.33 51.42
C THR A 2 -29.28 3.61 50.41
N SER A 3 -28.92 4.11 49.22
CA SER A 3 -29.17 5.42 48.57
C SER A 3 -29.26 5.28 47.03
N LEU A 4 -29.73 6.33 46.37
CA LEU A 4 -29.46 6.64 44.94
C LEU A 4 -28.16 7.47 44.82
N ILE A 5 -27.74 7.79 43.59
CA ILE A 5 -26.68 8.77 43.23
C ILE A 5 -25.25 8.21 43.46
N ALA A 6 -24.33 8.14 42.47
CA ALA A 6 -24.41 8.48 41.05
C ALA A 6 -23.47 7.58 40.21
N MET A 7 -23.90 7.18 39.01
CA MET A 7 -23.05 6.89 37.84
C MET A 7 -23.79 7.14 36.50
N LEU A 8 -24.60 8.20 36.46
CA LEU A 8 -25.02 8.86 35.22
C LEU A 8 -24.45 10.28 35.16
N CYS A 9 -23.12 10.37 35.25
CA CYS A 9 -22.37 11.54 34.88
C CYS A 9 -21.43 11.18 33.71
N ILE A 10 -21.88 11.53 32.52
CA ILE A 10 -21.11 12.22 31.48
C ILE A 10 -19.68 11.67 31.22
N TYR A 11 -19.58 10.91 30.14
CA TYR A 11 -18.41 10.64 29.29
C TYR A 11 -17.15 11.50 29.53
N PRO A 12 -15.96 10.88 29.42
CA PRO A 12 -15.13 11.22 28.26
C PRO A 12 -14.62 10.00 27.47
N LYS A 13 -14.13 10.29 26.25
CA LYS A 13 -13.61 9.31 25.29
C LYS A 13 -12.38 8.56 25.84
N GLY A 14 -12.33 7.23 25.68
CA GLY A 14 -11.10 6.46 25.90
C GLY A 14 -11.30 4.95 25.72
N LYS A 15 -10.64 4.34 24.73
CA LYS A 15 -10.63 2.87 24.55
C LYS A 15 -9.88 2.23 25.71
N GLN A 16 -10.52 1.31 26.46
CA GLN A 16 -9.79 0.35 27.29
C GLN A 16 -10.56 -0.98 27.48
N ASN A 17 -10.04 -2.00 26.80
CA ASN A 17 -9.90 -3.38 27.30
C ASN A 17 -11.17 -4.21 27.56
N VAL A 18 -12.07 -4.29 26.57
CA VAL A 18 -13.11 -5.35 26.46
C VAL A 18 -12.52 -6.77 26.64
N ILE A 19 -11.26 -6.96 26.24
CA ILE A 19 -10.49 -8.20 26.40
C ILE A 19 -10.44 -8.68 27.87
N ASN A 20 -10.25 -7.78 28.84
CA ASN A 20 -10.16 -8.17 30.25
C ASN A 20 -11.51 -8.61 30.84
N TRP A 21 -12.63 -8.15 30.28
CA TRP A 21 -13.96 -8.61 30.70
C TRP A 21 -14.24 -10.02 30.16
N ALA A 22 -13.82 -10.31 28.92
CA ALA A 22 -13.98 -11.63 28.31
C ALA A 22 -13.11 -12.72 28.96
N LEU A 23 -11.93 -12.38 29.49
CA LEU A 23 -11.00 -13.35 30.08
C LEU A 23 -11.45 -13.86 31.46
N ASN A 24 -12.18 -13.06 32.25
CA ASN A 24 -12.41 -13.36 33.67
C ASN A 24 -13.69 -14.17 33.97
N THR A 25 -14.54 -14.43 32.96
CA THR A 25 -15.77 -15.24 33.09
C THR A 25 -15.70 -16.59 32.38
N GLY A 26 -14.68 -16.84 31.56
CA GLY A 26 -14.62 -17.99 30.64
C GLY A 26 -13.88 -19.26 31.12
N PHE A 27 -13.35 -19.31 32.34
CA PHE A 27 -12.29 -20.29 32.68
C PHE A 27 -12.74 -21.69 33.16
N VAL A 28 -14.02 -21.91 33.48
CA VAL A 28 -14.43 -23.08 34.31
C VAL A 28 -14.97 -24.31 33.53
N ILE A 29 -15.15 -24.25 32.20
CA ILE A 29 -15.87 -25.33 31.46
C ILE A 29 -14.99 -26.12 30.45
N PHE A 30 -13.76 -25.68 30.15
CA PHE A 30 -12.94 -26.30 29.11
C PHE A 30 -11.92 -27.32 29.64
N SER A 31 -12.37 -28.52 30.03
CA SER A 31 -11.45 -29.64 30.39
C SER A 31 -11.47 -30.83 29.41
N SER A 32 -12.50 -30.98 28.56
CA SER A 32 -12.66 -32.15 27.67
C SER A 32 -12.90 -31.85 26.18
N MET A 33 -13.18 -30.60 25.79
CA MET A 33 -13.50 -30.22 24.40
C MET A 33 -12.36 -29.50 23.64
N ARG A 34 -11.17 -29.35 24.25
CA ARG A 34 -10.11 -28.47 23.71
C ARG A 34 -9.55 -28.88 22.35
N MET A 35 -9.54 -30.17 22.00
CA MET A 35 -8.97 -30.64 20.73
C MET A 35 -9.83 -30.24 19.52
N LEU A 36 -11.13 -30.55 19.52
CA LEU A 36 -12.02 -30.26 18.39
C LEU A 36 -12.23 -28.75 18.19
N ALA A 37 -12.38 -27.99 19.27
CA ALA A 37 -12.48 -26.53 19.20
C ALA A 37 -11.19 -25.90 18.63
N ALA A 38 -10.01 -26.39 19.04
CA ALA A 38 -8.74 -25.92 18.49
C ALA A 38 -8.59 -26.28 17.00
N ILE A 39 -8.99 -27.49 16.57
CA ILE A 39 -8.95 -27.89 15.16
C ILE A 39 -9.86 -26.99 14.31
N ILE A 40 -11.08 -26.69 14.77
CA ILE A 40 -12.01 -25.79 14.06
C ILE A 40 -11.45 -24.37 13.99
N VAL A 41 -10.90 -23.84 15.08
CA VAL A 41 -10.28 -22.50 15.11
C VAL A 41 -9.05 -22.43 14.20
N VAL A 42 -8.18 -23.44 14.20
CA VAL A 42 -7.00 -23.51 13.31
C VAL A 42 -7.43 -23.62 11.84
N ALA A 43 -8.42 -24.45 11.52
CA ALA A 43 -8.96 -24.54 10.16
C ALA A 43 -9.59 -23.23 9.70
N PHE A 44 -10.33 -22.54 10.58
CA PHE A 44 -10.93 -21.24 10.27
C PHE A 44 -9.86 -20.15 10.10
N ILE A 45 -8.81 -20.14 10.92
CA ILE A 45 -7.66 -19.24 10.74
C ILE A 45 -6.97 -19.53 9.40
N LEU A 46 -6.60 -20.77 9.10
CA LEU A 46 -5.95 -21.13 7.83
C LEU A 46 -6.79 -20.83 6.59
N ALA A 47 -8.13 -20.89 6.69
CA ALA A 47 -9.05 -20.53 5.62
C ALA A 47 -9.26 -19.00 5.45
N ASN A 48 -8.90 -18.19 6.45
CA ASN A 48 -9.11 -16.73 6.45
C ASN A 48 -7.81 -15.91 6.57
N THR A 49 -6.64 -16.55 6.69
CA THR A 49 -5.34 -15.88 6.60
C THR A 49 -4.81 -15.90 5.17
N ASP A 50 -4.96 -14.79 4.45
CA ASP A 50 -4.36 -14.56 3.12
C ASP A 50 -2.80 -14.52 3.11
N ALA A 51 -2.16 -14.89 4.23
CA ALA A 51 -0.72 -14.81 4.48
C ALA A 51 0.15 -15.76 3.61
N LEU A 52 -0.45 -16.56 2.73
CA LEU A 52 0.25 -17.36 1.73
C LEU A 52 -0.04 -16.95 0.27
N ARG A 53 -0.80 -15.86 0.04
CA ARG A 53 -1.00 -15.28 -1.31
C ARG A 53 -0.06 -14.10 -1.59
N SER A 54 1.19 -14.22 -1.19
CA SER A 54 2.27 -13.36 -1.68
C SER A 54 2.52 -13.66 -3.16
N PRO A 55 2.32 -12.70 -4.10
CA PRO A 55 2.73 -12.91 -5.48
C PRO A 55 4.26 -12.85 -5.57
N GLY A 56 4.88 -14.01 -5.82
CA GLY A 56 6.24 -14.11 -6.35
C GLY A 56 7.40 -13.80 -5.37
N ARG A 57 7.83 -14.82 -4.62
CA ARG A 57 9.24 -14.92 -4.19
C ARG A 57 9.72 -16.37 -4.12
N TYR A 58 9.71 -17.05 -5.27
CA TYR A 58 10.40 -18.33 -5.42
C TYR A 58 11.91 -18.10 -5.39
N ILE A 59 12.54 -18.50 -4.28
CA ILE A 59 14.00 -18.52 -4.16
C ILE A 59 14.50 -19.81 -4.80
N TYR A 60 14.93 -19.75 -6.06
CA TYR A 60 15.59 -20.87 -6.71
C TYR A 60 17.03 -20.99 -6.20
N LEU A 61 17.37 -22.15 -5.63
CA LEU A 61 18.75 -22.49 -5.30
C LEU A 61 19.54 -22.79 -6.59
N PRO A 62 20.80 -22.34 -6.71
CA PRO A 62 21.58 -22.57 -7.92
C PRO A 62 22.17 -23.98 -7.91
N LEU A 63 21.77 -24.81 -8.88
CA LEU A 63 22.56 -25.98 -9.28
C LEU A 63 22.92 -25.84 -10.76
N HIS A 64 24.19 -25.49 -10.98
CA HIS A 64 24.89 -25.31 -12.26
C HIS A 64 24.57 -24.01 -13.01
N GLY A 65 25.65 -23.42 -13.57
CA GLY A 65 25.63 -22.08 -14.15
C GLY A 65 25.04 -22.05 -15.55
N GLY A 66 24.32 -20.97 -15.87
CA GLY A 66 23.66 -20.81 -17.17
C GLY A 66 22.39 -19.95 -17.12
N TYR A 67 22.48 -18.72 -16.62
CA TYR A 67 21.47 -17.68 -16.83
C TYR A 67 22.22 -16.51 -17.51
N MET A 68 21.99 -16.21 -18.79
CA MET A 68 20.83 -15.46 -19.30
C MET A 68 20.54 -14.24 -18.42
N GLY A 69 20.86 -13.06 -18.96
CA GLY A 69 20.55 -11.80 -18.30
C GLY A 69 19.05 -11.68 -18.10
N TYR A 70 18.63 -11.70 -16.83
CA TYR A 70 17.42 -11.00 -16.45
C TYR A 70 17.76 -9.53 -16.60
N ASP A 71 17.13 -8.84 -17.54
CA ASP A 71 17.28 -7.39 -17.62
C ASP A 71 17.02 -6.83 -16.23
N ALA A 72 17.93 -6.00 -15.73
CA ALA A 72 17.59 -5.17 -14.59
C ALA A 72 16.34 -4.42 -15.01
N VAL A 73 15.22 -4.67 -14.31
CA VAL A 73 14.17 -3.66 -14.24
C VAL A 73 14.89 -2.49 -13.62
N ASP A 74 15.29 -1.56 -14.47
CA ASP A 74 15.81 -0.27 -14.12
C ASP A 74 14.65 0.44 -13.42
N SER A 75 14.52 0.16 -12.13
CA SER A 75 14.01 1.12 -11.17
C SER A 75 15.05 2.22 -11.08
N SER A 76 15.19 2.96 -12.17
CA SER A 76 15.54 4.36 -12.12
C SER A 76 14.46 5.00 -11.24
N ASP A 77 14.76 5.07 -9.93
CA ASP A 77 14.20 6.04 -8.98
C ASP A 77 14.60 7.48 -9.38
N ASP A 78 14.76 7.72 -10.68
CA ASP A 78 14.93 9.02 -11.31
C ASP A 78 13.61 9.74 -11.15
N ASP A 79 13.59 10.57 -10.12
CA ASP A 79 12.54 11.52 -9.81
C ASP A 79 11.91 12.10 -11.11
N PRO A 80 10.64 11.80 -11.41
CA PRO A 80 10.02 12.20 -12.68
C PRO A 80 10.01 13.71 -12.88
N CYS A 81 10.14 14.50 -11.80
CA CYS A 81 10.18 15.95 -11.86
C CYS A 81 11.59 16.51 -12.12
N GLN A 82 12.64 15.69 -12.10
CA GLN A 82 14.00 16.09 -12.48
C GLN A 82 14.36 15.69 -13.90
N LEU A 83 13.64 14.73 -14.48
CA LEU A 83 13.82 14.30 -15.86
C LEU A 83 13.44 15.41 -16.86
N PRO A 84 14.13 15.54 -18.00
CA PRO A 84 13.76 16.49 -19.05
C PRO A 84 12.45 16.06 -19.75
N VAL A 85 11.76 16.99 -20.41
CA VAL A 85 10.61 16.63 -21.26
C VAL A 85 11.08 15.78 -22.46
N ASP A 86 10.44 14.63 -22.69
CA ASP A 86 10.69 13.77 -23.85
C ASP A 86 9.38 13.40 -24.58
N PRO A 87 9.08 14.04 -25.73
CA PRO A 87 7.98 13.66 -26.61
C PRO A 87 8.08 12.24 -27.17
N GLY A 88 9.28 11.66 -27.21
CA GLY A 88 9.58 10.40 -27.88
C GLY A 88 9.57 10.49 -29.42
N PRO A 89 10.01 9.43 -30.13
CA PRO A 89 10.09 9.41 -31.59
C PRO A 89 8.74 9.16 -32.30
N GLY A 90 7.66 8.96 -31.54
CA GLY A 90 6.33 8.70 -32.08
C GLY A 90 5.68 9.95 -32.71
N ARG A 91 4.61 9.73 -33.48
CA ARG A 91 3.89 10.81 -34.21
C ARG A 91 2.40 10.90 -33.86
N ALA A 92 1.96 10.23 -32.80
CA ALA A 92 0.61 10.39 -32.28
C ALA A 92 0.47 11.76 -31.59
N TYR A 93 -0.77 12.22 -31.43
CA TYR A 93 -1.09 13.46 -30.74
C TYR A 93 -1.73 13.13 -29.38
N PHE A 94 -0.92 13.04 -28.33
CA PHE A 94 -1.40 12.92 -26.96
C PHE A 94 -1.08 14.19 -26.18
N PRO A 95 -2.07 15.07 -25.91
CA PRO A 95 -1.90 16.15 -24.94
C PRO A 95 -1.46 15.57 -23.59
N SER A 96 -0.42 16.15 -23.01
CA SER A 96 0.18 15.71 -21.75
C SER A 96 0.82 16.90 -21.05
N TYR A 97 1.22 16.73 -19.80
CA TYR A 97 1.86 17.76 -18.98
C TYR A 97 3.21 17.25 -18.48
N TYR A 98 4.19 18.14 -18.37
CA TYR A 98 5.50 17.87 -17.79
C TYR A 98 5.85 18.98 -16.78
N TYR A 99 6.73 18.69 -15.83
CA TYR A 99 7.25 19.68 -14.89
C TYR A 99 8.52 20.33 -15.42
N ASP A 100 8.53 21.66 -15.53
CA ASP A 100 9.71 22.46 -15.85
C ASP A 100 10.37 22.95 -14.56
N THR A 101 11.55 22.40 -14.25
CA THR A 101 12.34 22.76 -13.07
C THR A 101 12.85 24.20 -13.06
N ARG A 102 12.94 24.87 -14.21
CA ARG A 102 13.41 26.27 -14.33
C ARG A 102 12.31 27.26 -14.02
N GLN A 103 11.07 26.90 -14.39
CA GLN A 103 9.87 27.69 -14.13
C GLN A 103 9.17 27.27 -12.84
N SER A 104 9.58 26.14 -12.25
CA SER A 104 8.93 25.47 -11.11
C SER A 104 7.42 25.27 -11.34
N ALA A 105 7.05 24.89 -12.55
CA ALA A 105 5.67 24.87 -13.02
C ALA A 105 5.40 23.68 -13.95
N CYS A 106 4.16 23.20 -13.95
CA CYS A 106 3.69 22.17 -14.87
C CYS A 106 3.18 22.78 -16.17
N LEU A 107 3.71 22.34 -17.31
CA LEU A 107 3.45 22.91 -18.63
C LEU A 107 2.91 21.86 -19.62
N PRO A 108 2.02 22.23 -20.55
CA PRO A 108 1.48 21.31 -21.54
C PRO A 108 2.50 21.01 -22.65
N PHE A 109 2.47 19.78 -23.15
CA PHE A 109 3.19 19.33 -24.35
C PHE A 109 2.41 18.25 -25.10
N VAL A 110 2.96 17.79 -26.23
CA VAL A 110 2.41 16.67 -27.01
C VAL A 110 3.36 15.49 -26.92
N TYR A 111 2.87 14.37 -26.40
CA TYR A 111 3.58 13.10 -26.40
C TYR A 111 3.28 12.31 -27.68
N GLY A 112 4.34 11.81 -28.33
CA GLY A 112 4.28 11.10 -29.61
C GLY A 112 3.72 9.68 -29.55
N GLY A 113 3.46 9.13 -28.36
CA GLY A 113 2.86 7.80 -28.16
C GLY A 113 3.85 6.64 -28.04
N LEU A 114 5.16 6.86 -28.26
CA LEU A 114 6.21 5.85 -28.14
C LEU A 114 7.38 6.37 -27.31
N LYS A 115 7.94 5.54 -26.42
CA LYS A 115 9.02 5.89 -25.48
C LYS A 115 8.68 7.09 -24.59
N GLY A 116 9.46 8.17 -24.63
CA GLY A 116 9.44 9.20 -23.59
C GLY A 116 10.04 8.69 -22.28
N ASN A 117 9.89 9.48 -21.23
CA ASN A 117 10.29 9.15 -19.86
C ASN A 117 9.12 9.39 -18.86
N ALA A 118 9.42 9.41 -17.57
CA ALA A 118 8.42 9.56 -16.51
C ALA A 118 7.96 11.01 -16.25
N ASN A 119 8.59 12.04 -16.82
CA ASN A 119 8.11 13.44 -16.76
C ASN A 119 6.94 13.68 -17.74
N ARG A 120 5.86 12.91 -17.58
CA ARG A 120 4.69 12.93 -18.44
C ARG A 120 3.43 12.49 -17.69
N PHE A 121 2.61 13.49 -17.39
CA PHE A 121 1.34 13.36 -16.67
C PHE A 121 0.16 13.59 -17.63
N ARG A 122 -0.99 12.98 -17.33
CA ARG A 122 -2.21 13.10 -18.16
C ARG A 122 -3.00 14.37 -17.85
N SER A 123 -2.77 14.97 -16.69
CA SER A 123 -3.44 16.20 -16.26
C SER A 123 -2.49 17.15 -15.54
N ILE A 124 -2.84 18.43 -15.52
CA ILE A 124 -2.12 19.46 -14.75
C ILE A 124 -2.08 19.11 -13.26
N TYR A 125 -3.22 18.70 -12.69
CA TYR A 125 -3.34 18.32 -11.27
C TYR A 125 -2.43 17.15 -10.89
N GLU A 126 -2.30 16.13 -11.74
CA GLU A 126 -1.40 14.99 -11.50
C GLU A 126 0.07 15.42 -11.46
N CYS A 127 0.47 16.32 -12.36
CA CYS A 127 1.81 16.92 -12.38
C CYS A 127 2.07 17.78 -11.14
N GLU A 128 1.14 18.69 -10.80
CA GLU A 128 1.26 19.58 -9.64
C GLU A 128 1.28 18.78 -8.32
N ALA A 129 0.45 17.74 -8.21
CA ALA A 129 0.43 16.85 -7.05
C ALA A 129 1.79 16.19 -6.84
N MET A 130 2.39 15.59 -7.88
CA MET A 130 3.66 14.87 -7.74
C MET A 130 4.89 15.77 -7.64
N CYS A 131 4.91 16.90 -8.35
CA CYS A 131 6.12 17.72 -8.51
C CYS A 131 6.15 19.00 -7.67
N ILE A 132 5.00 19.48 -7.19
CA ILE A 132 4.90 20.71 -6.39
C ILE A 132 4.38 20.38 -4.98
N ILE A 133 3.22 19.74 -4.86
CA ILE A 133 2.54 19.52 -3.57
C ILE A 133 3.28 18.49 -2.73
N ASN A 134 3.60 17.32 -3.29
CA ASN A 134 4.27 16.22 -2.56
C ASN A 134 5.77 16.48 -2.28
N LYS A 135 6.28 17.67 -2.59
CA LYS A 135 7.69 18.07 -2.39
C LYS A 135 7.89 19.40 -1.66
N ALA A 136 6.79 20.02 -1.21
CA ALA A 136 6.80 21.22 -0.38
C ALA A 136 7.10 20.90 1.10
#